data_AF-A0A1W9Q5A8-F1
#
_entry.id   AF-A0A1W9Q5A8-F1
#
_cell.length_a   1.000
_cell.length_b   1.000
_cell.length_c   1.000
_cell.angle_alpha   90.00
_cell.angle_beta   90.00
_cell.angle_gamma   90.00
#
_symmetry.space_group_name_H-M   'P 1'
#
loop_
_entity.id
_entity.type
_entity.pdbx_description
1 polymer ?
#
loop_
_entity_poly.entity_id
_entity_poly.type
_entity_poly.pdbx_seq_one_letter_code
_entity_poly.pdbx_strand_id
1 'polypeptide(L)'
;MLQLSLATLFLGGLRMKLEELISGKGNGESIMIGKASLPVSALKQFMSEGYVHIRPYEPEGAFSLWGKTCTGCFTEEQIRERA
;
A
#
# COMPACT_ATOMS: atom_id res chain seq x y z
N MET A 1 12.37 -7.27 30.60
CA MET A 1 10.97 -6.88 30.88
C MET A 1 10.93 -5.36 30.96
N LEU A 2 10.75 -4.66 29.83
CA LEU A 2 10.19 -3.31 29.77
C LEU A 2 10.07 -2.93 28.28
N GLN A 3 8.89 -2.44 27.89
CA GLN A 3 8.61 -1.71 26.65
C GLN A 3 8.56 -2.52 25.32
N LEU A 4 7.80 -3.62 25.29
CA LEU A 4 7.27 -4.17 24.01
C LEU A 4 5.81 -3.72 23.71
N SER A 5 5.25 -2.77 24.48
CA SER A 5 3.81 -2.44 24.44
C SER A 5 3.45 -1.13 23.73
N LEU A 6 4.39 -0.39 23.12
CA LEU A 6 4.05 0.87 22.44
C LEU A 6 4.11 0.80 20.90
N ALA A 7 4.86 -0.15 20.33
CA ALA A 7 4.84 -0.36 18.88
C ALA A 7 3.47 -0.89 18.40
N THR A 8 2.78 -1.69 19.21
CA THR A 8 1.50 -2.31 18.80
C THR A 8 0.30 -1.36 18.91
N LEU A 9 0.40 -0.27 19.67
CA LEU A 9 -0.70 0.68 19.91
C LEU A 9 -0.71 1.89 18.96
N PHE A 10 0.38 2.17 18.24
CA PHE A 10 0.42 3.19 17.18
C PHE A 10 0.54 2.61 15.75
N LEU A 11 0.82 1.31 15.59
CA LEU A 11 0.92 0.64 14.28
C LEU A 11 -0.33 -0.17 13.90
N GLY A 12 -1.41 -0.08 14.68
CA GLY A 12 -2.64 -0.87 14.51
C GLY A 12 -3.60 -0.45 13.39
N GLY A 13 -3.32 0.64 12.64
CA GLY A 13 -4.36 1.30 11.83
C GLY A 13 -4.21 1.33 10.30
N LEU A 14 -3.06 0.99 9.71
CA LEU A 14 -2.82 1.23 8.26
C LEU A 14 -2.43 -0.03 7.50
N ARG A 15 -3.14 -1.14 7.75
CA ARG A 15 -3.09 -2.32 6.87
C ARG A 15 -4.30 -2.27 5.97
N MET A 16 -4.13 -1.69 4.77
CA MET A 16 -5.20 -1.59 3.80
C MET A 16 -5.10 -2.74 2.80
N LYS A 17 -6.23 -3.32 2.40
CA LYS A 17 -6.26 -4.27 1.29
C LYS A 17 -6.35 -3.51 -0.02
N LEU A 18 -5.55 -3.92 -0.99
CA LEU A 18 -5.58 -3.35 -2.34
C LEU A 18 -6.97 -3.49 -2.96
N GLU A 19 -7.61 -4.64 -2.81
CA GLU A 19 -8.95 -4.92 -3.32
C GLU A 19 -9.99 -3.92 -2.78
N GLU A 20 -9.98 -3.65 -1.48
CA GLU A 20 -10.91 -2.69 -0.84
C GLU A 20 -10.63 -1.26 -1.30
N LEU A 21 -9.37 -0.92 -1.55
CA LEU A 21 -8.95 0.40 -2.02
C LEU A 21 -9.35 0.70 -3.47
N ILE A 22 -9.28 -0.30 -4.34
CA ILE A 22 -9.67 -0.18 -5.75
C ILE A 22 -11.15 -0.53 -6.00
N SER A 23 -11.84 -1.09 -5.00
CA SER A 23 -13.24 -1.48 -5.10
C SER A 23 -14.10 -0.25 -5.39
N GLY A 24 -14.81 -0.29 -6.52
CA GLY A 24 -15.63 0.83 -6.99
C GLY A 24 -14.88 1.92 -7.76
N LYS A 25 -13.57 1.76 -8.05
CA LYS A 25 -12.77 2.74 -8.79
C LYS A 25 -12.28 2.23 -10.14
N GLY A 26 -12.34 3.12 -11.14
CA GLY A 26 -11.93 2.84 -12.51
C GLY A 26 -10.40 2.80 -12.68
N ASN A 27 -9.92 2.13 -13.74
CA ASN A 27 -8.47 2.02 -14.03
C ASN A 27 -7.79 3.38 -14.29
N GLY A 28 -8.53 4.39 -14.73
CA GLY A 28 -8.00 5.73 -15.00
C GLY A 28 -8.03 6.67 -13.79
N GLU A 29 -8.50 6.20 -12.63
CA GLU A 29 -8.55 7.00 -11.42
C GLU A 29 -7.28 6.82 -10.58
N SER A 30 -6.99 7.83 -9.76
CA SER A 30 -5.99 7.73 -8.71
C SER A 30 -6.65 7.73 -7.34
N ILE A 31 -6.04 7.05 -6.38
CA ILE A 31 -6.47 7.01 -4.98
C ILE A 31 -5.42 7.64 -4.09
N MET A 32 -5.92 8.41 -3.12
CA MET A 32 -5.07 8.95 -2.07
C MET A 32 -4.87 7.88 -1.00
N ILE A 33 -3.63 7.45 -0.82
CA ILE A 33 -3.22 6.56 0.27
C ILE A 33 -2.22 7.33 1.14
N GLY A 34 -2.67 7.78 2.32
CA GLY A 34 -1.92 8.74 3.13
C GLY A 34 -1.82 10.09 2.41
N LYS A 35 -0.59 10.56 2.14
CA LYS A 35 -0.32 11.82 1.43
C LYS A 35 -0.04 11.66 -0.07
N ALA A 36 0.02 10.44 -0.56
CA ALA A 36 0.46 10.14 -1.92
C ALA A 36 -0.70 9.67 -2.79
N SER A 37 -0.66 10.07 -4.07
CA SER A 37 -1.70 9.77 -5.07
C SER A 37 -1.23 8.64 -5.95
N LEU A 38 -1.83 7.46 -5.78
CA LEU A 38 -1.46 6.25 -6.49
C LEU A 38 -2.51 5.88 -7.56
N PRO A 39 -2.09 5.61 -8.81
CA PRO A 39 -3.00 5.21 -9.88
C PRO A 39 -3.57 3.81 -9.63
N VAL A 40 -4.86 3.64 -9.88
CA VAL A 40 -5.57 2.36 -9.69
C VAL A 40 -5.03 1.29 -10.65
N SER A 41 -4.58 1.67 -11.84
CA SER A 41 -3.95 0.76 -12.80
C SER A 41 -2.72 0.05 -12.21
N ALA A 42 -1.79 0.80 -11.60
CA ALA A 42 -0.61 0.23 -10.95
C ALA A 42 -0.99 -0.71 -9.81
N LEU A 43 -1.95 -0.31 -8.96
CA LEU A 43 -2.43 -1.15 -7.85
C LEU A 43 -3.07 -2.46 -8.34
N LYS A 44 -3.80 -2.43 -9.46
CA LYS A 44 -4.34 -3.63 -10.12
C LYS A 44 -3.25 -4.52 -10.67
N GLN A 45 -2.18 -3.95 -11.23
CA GLN A 45 -1.02 -4.72 -11.67
C GLN A 45 -0.35 -5.42 -10.48
N PHE A 46 -0.15 -4.73 -9.35
CA PHE A 46 0.34 -5.38 -8.13
C PHE A 46 -0.59 -6.49 -7.64
N MET A 47 -1.92 -6.31 -7.72
CA MET A 47 -2.84 -7.40 -7.43
C MET A 47 -2.69 -8.60 -8.37
N SER A 48 -2.47 -8.35 -9.67
CA SER A 48 -2.19 -9.40 -10.65
C SER A 48 -0.86 -10.13 -10.38
N GLU A 49 0.14 -9.42 -9.84
CA GLU A 49 1.43 -9.99 -9.39
C GLU A 49 1.30 -10.78 -8.06
N GLY A 50 0.14 -10.73 -7.40
CA GLY A 50 -0.17 -11.48 -6.19
C GLY A 50 -0.06 -10.68 -4.88
N TYR A 51 0.17 -9.37 -4.95
CA TYR A 51 0.11 -8.50 -3.78
C TYR A 51 -1.34 -8.29 -3.33
N VAL A 52 -1.58 -8.28 -2.02
CA VAL A 52 -2.94 -8.20 -1.45
C VAL A 52 -3.10 -7.00 -0.54
N HIS A 53 -2.03 -6.63 0.14
CA HIS A 53 -2.00 -5.60 1.16
C HIS A 53 -1.02 -4.50 0.78
N ILE A 54 -1.35 -3.28 1.20
CA ILE A 54 -0.49 -2.10 1.07
C ILE A 54 -0.48 -1.33 2.38
N ARG A 55 0.69 -0.78 2.68
CA ARG A 55 0.93 0.09 3.82
C ARG A 55 1.75 1.30 3.42
N PRO A 56 1.19 2.52 3.53
CA PRO A 56 1.97 3.74 3.36
C PRO A 56 2.86 3.99 4.58
N TYR A 57 4.05 4.49 4.31
CA TYR A 57 4.99 5.05 5.27
C TYR A 57 5.16 6.53 4.93
N GLU A 58 4.38 7.38 5.60
CA GLU A 58 4.37 8.83 5.38
C GLU A 58 5.69 9.57 5.65
N PRO A 59 6.54 9.17 6.63
CA PRO A 59 7.80 9.86 6.86
C PRO A 59 8.79 9.67 5.71
N GLU A 60 8.79 8.47 5.09
CA GLU A 60 9.74 8.08 4.07
C GLU A 60 9.19 8.18 2.63
N GLY A 61 7.88 8.37 2.45
CA GLY A 61 7.25 8.37 1.12
C GLY A 61 7.29 6.99 0.44
N ALA A 62 7.37 5.93 1.23
CA ALA A 62 7.48 4.55 0.77
C ALA A 62 6.21 3.76 1.07
N PHE A 63 6.00 2.70 0.31
CA PHE A 63 4.88 1.78 0.44
C PHE A 63 5.40 0.37 0.58
N SER A 64 4.99 -0.33 1.63
CA SER A 64 5.19 -1.77 1.69
C SER A 64 3.96 -2.47 1.15
N LEU A 65 4.17 -3.33 0.16
CA LEU A 65 3.16 -4.20 -0.41
C LEU A 65 3.51 -5.65 -0.05
N TRP A 66 2.49 -6.43 0.30
CA TRP A 66 2.67 -7.86 0.53
C TRP A 66 1.44 -8.65 0.14
N GLY A 67 1.67 -9.90 -0.25
CA GLY A 67 0.68 -10.88 -0.62
C GLY A 67 0.94 -12.20 0.09
N LYS A 68 0.36 -13.28 -0.45
CA LYS A 68 0.55 -14.63 0.09
C LYS A 68 1.94 -15.19 -0.22
N THR A 69 2.53 -14.76 -1.34
CA THR A 69 3.79 -15.32 -1.88
C THR A 69 4.85 -14.27 -2.20
N CYS A 70 4.53 -12.98 -2.07
CA CYS A 70 5.39 -11.88 -2.49
C CYS A 70 5.32 -10.72 -1.50
N THR A 71 6.46 -10.08 -1.25
CA THR A 71 6.58 -8.88 -0.39
C THR A 71 7.56 -7.92 -1.06
N GLY A 72 7.24 -6.63 -1.11
CA GLY A 72 8.07 -5.62 -1.73
C GLY A 72 7.87 -4.26 -1.08
N CYS A 73 8.90 -3.43 -1.14
CA CYS A 73 8.82 -2.02 -0.75
C CYS A 73 9.04 -1.19 -2.01
N PHE A 74 8.14 -0.25 -2.25
CA PHE A 74 8.14 0.58 -3.45
C PHE A 74 7.93 2.05 -3.06
N THR A 75 8.56 2.97 -3.77
CA THR A 75 8.29 4.40 -3.60
C THR A 75 7.07 4.83 -4.42
N GLU A 76 6.53 6.02 -4.14
CA GLU A 76 5.44 6.59 -4.95
C GLU A 76 5.78 6.64 -6.45
N GLU A 77 7.00 7.06 -6.77
CA GLU A 77 7.49 7.16 -8.15
C GLU A 77 7.54 5.79 -8.84
N GLN A 78 8.06 4.76 -8.16
CA GLN A 78 8.10 3.40 -8.71
C GLN A 78 6.71 2.79 -8.94
N ILE A 79 5.74 3.13 -8.09
CA ILE A 79 4.35 2.70 -8.29
C ILE A 79 3.76 3.44 -9.50
N ARG A 80 4.05 4.74 -9.65
CA ARG A 80 3.54 5.56 -10.76
C ARG A 80 4.14 5.15 -12.10
N GLU A 81 5.39 4.71 -12.15
CA GLU A 81 6.03 4.19 -13.37
C GLU A 81 5.41 2.88 -13.87
N ARG A 82 4.74 2.13 -12.98
CA ARG A 82 4.06 0.87 -13.32
C ARG A 82 2.58 1.05 -13.69
N ALA A 83 2.11 2.29 -13.86
CA ALA A 83 0.70 2.64 -14.07
C ALA A 83 0.26 2.57 -15.53
#